data_AF-X1JCN6-F1
#
_entry.id   AF-X1JCN6-F1
#
_cell.length_a   1.000
_cell.length_b   1.000
_cell.length_c   1.000
_cell.angle_alpha   90.00
_cell.angle_beta   90.00
_cell.angle_gamma   90.00
#
_symmetry.space_group_name_H-M   'P 1'
#
loop_
_entity.id
_entity.type
_entity.pdbx_description
1 polymer ?
#
loop_
_entity_poly.entity_id
_entity_poly.type
_entity_poly.pdbx_seq_one_letter_code
_entity_poly.pdbx_strand_id
1 'polypeptide(L)'
;MIREKMYEKVQLFKRLGYSRSEITSELEIDPKTATKYYAMDGREFKAYRKKHMFRDKVFEEYEKDILEVYKMNEFYKLNMSAVYDYLEEKYGTLAGNEQTLRNYIGYLIQDLYQNEHKIKDEKWPNLRMGANLKESKLK
;
A
#
# COMPACT_ATOMS: atom_id res chain seq x y z
N MET A 1 -2.98 -1.12 -2.78
CA MET A 1 -1.77 -1.92 -2.46
C MET A 1 -2.06 -3.42 -2.45
N ILE A 2 -1.35 -4.19 -3.28
CA ILE A 2 -1.40 -5.67 -3.24
C ILE A 2 -0.73 -6.12 -1.94
N ARG A 3 -1.46 -6.87 -1.11
CA ARG A 3 -0.96 -7.33 0.18
C ARG A 3 -0.23 -8.67 -0.02
N GLU A 4 1.10 -8.63 -0.03
CA GLU A 4 1.98 -9.81 -0.07
C GLU A 4 1.60 -10.85 0.99
N LYS A 5 1.35 -10.39 2.23
CA LYS A 5 0.84 -11.22 3.33
C LYS A 5 -0.49 -11.94 3.01
N MET A 6 -1.33 -11.36 2.16
CA MET A 6 -2.61 -11.99 1.77
C MET A 6 -2.37 -13.12 0.76
N TYR A 7 -1.50 -12.89 -0.22
CA TYR A 7 -1.10 -13.93 -1.16
C TYR A 7 -0.46 -15.12 -0.43
N GLU A 8 0.47 -14.86 0.50
CA GLU A 8 1.11 -15.89 1.31
C GLU A 8 0.10 -16.74 2.10
N LYS A 9 -0.90 -16.11 2.72
CA LYS A 9 -1.98 -16.81 3.44
C LYS A 9 -2.82 -17.69 2.52
N VAL A 10 -3.24 -17.17 1.35
CA VAL A 10 -3.99 -17.95 0.36
C VAL A 10 -3.18 -19.17 -0.11
N GLN A 11 -1.88 -18.99 -0.37
CA GLN A 11 -1.00 -20.08 -0.78
C GLN A 11 -0.75 -21.09 0.34
N LEU A 12 -0.69 -20.65 1.61
CA LEU A 12 -0.61 -21.54 2.76
C LEU A 12 -1.87 -22.41 2.85
N PHE A 13 -3.06 -21.82 2.77
CA PHE A 13 -4.32 -22.57 2.87
C PHE A 13 -4.48 -23.53 1.69
N LYS A 14 -4.07 -23.13 0.48
CA LYS A 14 -3.98 -24.02 -0.68
C LYS A 14 -3.10 -25.24 -0.39
N ARG A 15 -1.91 -25.06 0.21
CA ARG A 15 -1.01 -26.17 0.58
C ARG A 15 -1.60 -27.06 1.67
N LEU A 16 -2.42 -26.50 2.55
CA LEU A 16 -3.16 -27.23 3.58
C LEU A 16 -4.41 -27.97 3.03
N GLY A 17 -4.71 -27.84 1.73
CA GLY A 17 -5.81 -28.55 1.08
C GLY A 17 -7.15 -27.80 1.04
N TYR A 18 -7.18 -26.54 1.47
CA TYR A 18 -8.42 -25.74 1.48
C TYR A 18 -8.88 -25.43 0.04
N SER A 19 -10.18 -25.43 -0.15
CA SER A 19 -10.85 -24.95 -1.36
C SER A 19 -10.89 -23.42 -1.41
N ARG A 20 -11.14 -22.87 -2.61
CA ARG A 20 -11.26 -21.41 -2.81
C ARG A 20 -12.38 -20.80 -1.96
N SER A 21 -13.50 -21.50 -1.82
CA SER A 21 -14.65 -21.05 -1.03
C SER A 21 -14.35 -21.00 0.46
N GLU A 22 -13.65 -22.01 0.99
CA GLU A 22 -13.22 -22.02 2.40
C GLU A 22 -12.22 -20.89 2.67
N ILE A 23 -11.31 -20.63 1.74
CA ILE A 23 -10.34 -19.52 1.84
C ILE A 23 -11.06 -18.16 1.85
N THR A 24 -12.06 -17.97 1.01
CA THR A 24 -12.90 -16.76 0.99
C THR A 24 -13.56 -16.55 2.35
N SER A 25 -14.17 -17.59 2.92
CA SER A 25 -14.84 -17.51 4.23
C SER A 25 -13.86 -17.28 5.38
N GLU A 26 -12.76 -18.03 5.41
CA GLU A 26 -11.79 -17.99 6.52
C GLU A 26 -10.94 -16.73 6.53
N LEU A 27 -10.59 -16.19 5.35
CA LEU A 27 -9.81 -14.95 5.24
C LEU A 27 -10.69 -13.69 5.10
N GLU A 28 -12.01 -13.85 5.00
CA GLU A 28 -13.00 -12.79 4.76
C GLU A 28 -12.59 -11.86 3.60
N ILE A 29 -12.14 -12.46 2.48
CA ILE A 29 -11.71 -11.73 1.29
C ILE A 29 -12.68 -11.88 0.13
N ASP A 30 -12.64 -10.92 -0.79
CA ASP A 30 -13.41 -10.99 -2.03
C ASP A 30 -13.12 -12.30 -2.80
N PRO A 31 -14.16 -13.03 -3.26
CA PRO A 31 -14.02 -14.30 -3.97
C PRO A 31 -13.12 -14.23 -5.22
N LYS A 32 -13.11 -13.09 -5.92
CA LYS A 32 -12.24 -12.90 -7.09
C LYS A 32 -10.78 -12.80 -6.67
N THR A 33 -10.51 -12.14 -5.53
CA THR A 33 -9.17 -12.07 -4.94
C THR A 33 -8.67 -13.45 -4.50
N ALA A 34 -9.51 -14.21 -3.80
CA ALA A 34 -9.19 -15.59 -3.41
C ALA A 34 -8.88 -16.46 -4.63
N THR A 35 -9.77 -16.45 -5.62
CA THR A 35 -9.61 -17.23 -6.86
C THR A 35 -8.33 -16.87 -7.62
N LYS A 36 -8.07 -15.57 -7.77
CA LYS A 36 -6.88 -15.07 -8.45
C LYS A 36 -5.60 -15.50 -7.74
N TYR A 37 -5.51 -15.28 -6.43
CA TYR A 37 -4.30 -15.63 -5.68
C TYR A 37 -4.11 -17.13 -5.55
N TYR A 38 -5.19 -17.91 -5.52
CA TYR A 38 -5.11 -19.37 -5.48
C TYR A 38 -4.51 -19.96 -6.76
N ALA A 39 -4.85 -19.38 -7.91
CA ALA A 39 -4.35 -19.82 -9.21
C ALA A 39 -2.89 -19.39 -9.46
N MET A 40 -2.50 -18.23 -8.94
CA MET A 40 -1.24 -17.57 -9.24
C MET A 40 -0.02 -18.23 -8.56
N ASP A 41 1.06 -18.46 -9.31
CA ASP A 41 2.34 -18.89 -8.76
C ASP A 41 3.20 -17.71 -8.23
N GLY A 42 4.32 -18.01 -7.57
CA GLY A 42 5.16 -16.96 -6.97
C GLY A 42 5.81 -16.01 -7.98
N ARG A 43 6.12 -16.50 -9.20
CA ARG A 43 6.70 -15.68 -10.28
C ARG A 43 5.65 -14.76 -10.86
N GLU A 44 4.46 -15.29 -11.12
CA GLU A 44 3.29 -14.52 -11.56
C GLU A 44 2.90 -13.46 -10.53
N PHE A 45 2.95 -13.80 -9.23
CA PHE A 45 2.68 -12.84 -8.16
C PHE A 45 3.72 -11.71 -8.13
N LYS A 46 5.01 -12.05 -8.27
CA LYS A 46 6.08 -11.04 -8.35
C LYS A 46 5.89 -10.11 -9.55
N ALA A 47 5.55 -10.65 -10.72
CA ALA A 47 5.28 -9.85 -11.92
C ALA A 47 4.02 -9.00 -11.76
N TYR A 48 2.95 -9.55 -11.19
CA TYR A 48 1.70 -8.86 -10.89
C TYR A 48 1.93 -7.69 -9.93
N ARG A 49 2.70 -7.92 -8.86
CA ARG A 49 3.11 -6.89 -7.91
C ARG A 49 3.93 -5.80 -8.62
N LYS A 50 4.94 -6.18 -9.40
CA LYS A 50 5.79 -5.22 -10.13
C LYS A 50 4.96 -4.35 -11.10
N LYS A 51 4.06 -4.96 -11.87
CA LYS A 51 3.16 -4.24 -12.80
C LYS A 51 2.26 -3.25 -12.07
N HIS A 52 1.72 -3.62 -10.92
CA HIS A 52 0.93 -2.71 -10.11
C HIS A 52 1.78 -1.59 -9.49
N MET A 53 2.99 -1.88 -9.03
CA MET A 53 3.93 -0.85 -8.58
C MET A 53 4.30 0.13 -9.71
N PHE A 54 4.43 -0.34 -10.96
CA PHE A 54 4.64 0.55 -12.11
C PHE A 54 3.45 1.49 -12.38
N ARG A 55 2.21 1.02 -12.18
CA ARG A 55 1.04 1.92 -12.24
C ARG A 55 1.05 2.94 -11.12
N ASP A 56 1.46 2.53 -9.92
CA ASP A 56 1.59 3.45 -8.79
C ASP A 56 2.73 4.47 -9.04
N LYS A 57 3.81 4.09 -9.74
CA LYS A 57 4.92 4.99 -10.16
C LYS A 57 4.56 6.03 -11.22
N VAL A 58 3.32 6.13 -11.68
CA VAL A 58 2.92 7.23 -12.58
C VAL A 58 3.15 8.60 -11.94
N PHE A 59 3.15 8.67 -10.60
CA PHE A 59 3.46 9.88 -9.85
C PHE A 59 4.95 10.07 -9.53
N GLU A 60 5.84 9.22 -10.07
CA GLU A 60 7.30 9.30 -9.84
C GLU A 60 7.91 10.62 -10.34
N GLU A 61 7.32 11.23 -11.37
CA GLU A 61 7.72 12.57 -11.83
C GLU A 61 7.41 13.69 -10.81
N TYR A 62 6.44 13.48 -9.91
CA TYR A 62 6.02 14.45 -8.89
C TYR A 62 6.56 14.12 -7.49
N GLU A 63 7.44 13.12 -7.37
CA GLU A 63 7.95 12.60 -6.10
C GLU A 63 8.47 13.71 -5.18
N LYS A 64 9.28 14.62 -5.74
CA LYS A 64 9.92 15.69 -4.99
C LYS A 64 8.90 16.64 -4.35
N ASP A 65 7.88 17.04 -5.11
CA ASP A 65 6.86 17.97 -4.63
C ASP A 65 5.93 17.31 -3.62
N ILE A 66 5.59 16.04 -3.84
CA ILE A 66 4.83 15.24 -2.88
C ILE A 66 5.58 15.19 -1.55
N LEU A 67 6.88 14.86 -1.59
CA LEU A 67 7.71 14.81 -0.38
C LEU A 67 7.89 16.17 0.27
N GLU A 68 8.01 17.25 -0.50
CA GLU A 68 8.09 18.62 0.01
C GLU A 68 6.81 19.02 0.75
N VAL A 69 5.63 18.77 0.18
CA VAL A 69 4.34 19.02 0.81
C VAL A 69 4.23 18.25 2.14
N TYR A 70 4.61 16.97 2.14
CA TYR A 70 4.60 16.18 3.38
C TYR A 70 5.63 16.70 4.40
N LYS A 71 6.83 17.11 3.97
CA LYS A 71 7.87 17.69 4.84
C LYS A 71 7.42 19.00 5.48
N MET A 72 6.78 19.89 4.72
CA MET A 72 6.22 21.16 5.22
C MET A 72 5.12 20.94 6.27
N ASN A 73 4.43 19.80 6.20
CA ASN A 73 3.39 19.40 7.13
C ASN A 73 3.89 18.40 8.18
N GLU A 74 5.19 18.40 8.49
CA GLU A 74 5.82 17.51 9.49
C GLU A 74 5.43 16.03 9.35
N PHE A 75 5.21 15.60 8.11
CA PHE A 75 4.82 14.25 7.76
C PHE A 75 3.51 13.75 8.40
N TYR A 76 2.65 14.66 8.84
CA TYR A 76 1.30 14.33 9.26
C TYR A 76 0.47 13.75 8.10
N LYS A 77 -0.56 12.98 8.44
CA LYS A 77 -1.48 12.42 7.46
C LYS A 77 -2.28 13.55 6.81
N LEU A 78 -2.03 13.78 5.52
CA LEU A 78 -2.73 14.78 4.73
C LEU A 78 -4.03 14.24 4.11
N ASN A 79 -4.94 15.16 3.78
CA ASN A 79 -6.10 14.86 2.96
C ASN A 79 -5.63 14.58 1.53
N MET A 80 -5.99 13.40 1.00
CA MET A 80 -5.53 12.95 -0.32
C MET A 80 -6.04 13.86 -1.44
N SER A 81 -7.29 14.31 -1.37
CA SER A 81 -7.85 15.20 -2.40
C SER A 81 -7.10 16.53 -2.44
N ALA A 82 -6.77 17.10 -1.28
CA ALA A 82 -5.97 18.33 -1.23
C ALA A 82 -4.56 18.17 -1.83
N VAL A 83 -3.91 17.02 -1.60
CA VAL A 83 -2.60 16.73 -2.22
C VAL A 83 -2.75 16.55 -3.74
N TYR A 84 -3.82 15.90 -4.17
CA TYR A 84 -4.12 15.69 -5.59
C TYR A 84 -4.42 17.01 -6.31
N ASP A 85 -5.29 17.85 -5.73
CA ASP A 85 -5.63 19.19 -6.24
C ASP A 85 -4.38 20.07 -6.36
N TYR A 86 -3.50 20.07 -5.36
CA TYR A 86 -2.22 20.78 -5.41
C TYR A 86 -1.35 20.35 -6.60
N LEU A 87 -1.28 19.05 -6.88
CA LEU A 87 -0.54 18.53 -8.03
C LEU A 87 -1.21 18.91 -9.35
N GLU A 88 -2.54 18.86 -9.42
CA GLU A 88 -3.29 19.29 -10.62
C GLU A 88 -3.14 20.79 -10.89
N GLU A 89 -3.15 21.64 -9.87
CA GLU A 89 -2.90 23.08 -10.01
C GLU A 89 -1.49 23.37 -10.54
N LYS A 90 -0.50 22.58 -10.10
CA LYS A 90 0.91 22.78 -10.47
C LYS A 90 1.27 22.22 -11.84
N TYR A 91 0.72 21.06 -12.21
CA TYR A 91 1.14 20.28 -13.38
C TYR A 91 0.04 20.11 -14.45
N GLY A 92 -1.20 20.54 -14.16
CA GLY A 92 -2.35 20.30 -15.00
C GLY A 92 -2.90 18.88 -14.83
N THR A 93 -3.51 18.33 -15.88
CA THR A 93 -4.12 16.99 -15.83
C THR A 93 -3.08 15.91 -15.54
N LEU A 94 -3.26 15.19 -14.43
CA LEU A 94 -2.36 14.12 -14.00
C LEU A 94 -2.68 12.79 -14.70
N ALA A 95 -1.66 11.95 -14.90
CA ALA A 95 -1.80 10.67 -15.59
C ALA A 95 -2.40 9.53 -14.71
N GLY A 96 -2.72 9.80 -13.45
CA GLY A 96 -3.32 8.86 -12.51
C GLY A 96 -4.39 9.52 -11.66
N ASN A 97 -5.24 8.72 -11.02
CA ASN A 97 -6.29 9.22 -10.11
C ASN A 97 -5.82 9.27 -8.65
N GLU A 98 -6.64 9.84 -7.77
CA GLU A 98 -6.36 9.92 -6.32
C GLU A 98 -5.99 8.57 -5.68
N GLN A 99 -6.63 7.47 -6.10
CA GLN A 99 -6.34 6.14 -5.55
C GLN A 99 -4.93 5.67 -5.94
N THR A 100 -4.47 6.06 -7.13
CA THR A 100 -3.12 5.78 -7.62
C THR A 100 -2.10 6.65 -6.87
N LEU A 101 -2.40 7.93 -6.63
CA LEU A 101 -1.59 8.82 -5.78
C LEU A 101 -1.46 8.28 -4.36
N ARG A 102 -2.57 7.85 -3.75
CA ARG A 102 -2.60 7.23 -2.42
C ARG A 102 -1.69 6.01 -2.34
N ASN A 103 -1.73 5.15 -3.36
CA ASN A 103 -0.86 3.97 -3.40
C ASN A 103 0.61 4.39 -3.53
N TYR A 104 0.90 5.38 -4.37
CA TYR A 104 2.25 5.88 -4.59
C TYR A 104 2.86 6.52 -3.33
N ILE A 105 2.11 7.36 -2.63
CA ILE A 105 2.53 7.90 -1.33
C ILE A 105 2.78 6.78 -0.33
N GLY A 106 1.92 5.75 -0.29
CA GLY A 106 2.14 4.57 0.53
C GLY A 106 3.43 3.82 0.18
N TYR A 107 3.77 3.75 -1.11
CA TYR A 107 5.05 3.21 -1.59
C TYR A 107 6.23 4.08 -1.15
N LEU A 108 6.17 5.40 -1.32
CA LEU A 108 7.23 6.33 -0.90
C LEU A 108 7.51 6.21 0.59
N ILE A 109 6.46 6.18 1.41
CA ILE A 109 6.59 6.02 2.86
C ILE A 109 7.26 4.68 3.18
N GLN A 110 6.82 3.58 2.55
CA GLN A 110 7.43 2.28 2.76
C GLN A 110 8.91 2.27 2.34
N ASP A 111 9.25 2.87 1.20
CA ASP A 111 10.61 2.97 0.69
C ASP A 111 11.50 3.80 1.63
N LEU A 112 11.01 4.97 2.07
CA LEU A 112 11.67 5.79 3.08
C LEU A 112 11.91 5.02 4.37
N TYR A 113 10.90 4.33 4.92
CA TYR A 113 11.09 3.49 6.12
C TYR A 113 12.15 2.39 5.96
N GLN A 114 12.20 1.73 4.79
CA GLN A 114 13.21 0.70 4.52
C GLN A 114 14.62 1.32 4.37
N ASN A 115 14.70 2.53 3.84
CA ASN A 115 15.95 3.27 3.65
C ASN A 115 16.42 4.04 4.92
N GLU A 116 15.50 4.42 5.80
CA GLU A 116 15.71 5.21 7.04
C GLU A 116 16.11 4.36 8.26
N HIS A 117 16.23 3.03 8.16
CA HIS A 117 16.98 2.24 9.16
C HIS A 117 18.50 2.59 9.26
N LYS A 118 18.92 3.72 8.67
CA LYS A 118 20.21 4.41 8.86
C LYS A 118 20.11 5.80 9.50
N ILE A 119 18.92 6.37 9.71
CA ILE A 119 18.72 7.72 10.30
C ILE A 119 17.81 7.58 11.51
N LYS A 120 18.32 7.98 12.68
CA LYS A 120 17.66 7.81 13.99
C LYS A 120 16.31 8.54 14.05
N ASP A 121 15.43 7.93 14.85
CA ASP A 121 14.03 8.24 15.13
C ASP A 121 13.64 9.71 15.39
N GLU A 122 12.32 9.94 15.27
CA GLU A 122 11.49 10.86 16.10
C GLU A 122 10.70 11.97 15.37
N LYS A 123 10.37 11.83 14.06
CA LYS A 123 9.41 12.75 13.40
C LYS A 123 8.46 12.14 12.35
N TRP A 124 8.16 10.84 12.42
CA TRP A 124 7.06 10.28 11.62
C TRP A 124 5.95 9.73 12.52
N PRO A 125 4.76 10.36 12.58
CA PRO A 125 3.67 9.86 13.40
C PRO A 125 3.21 8.51 12.85
N ASN A 126 3.17 7.50 13.73
CA ASN A 126 2.60 6.17 13.56
C ASN A 126 1.53 6.07 12.45
N LEU A 127 1.95 5.88 11.20
CA LEU A 127 1.07 5.42 10.12
C LEU A 127 0.89 3.92 10.31
N ARG A 128 0.15 3.58 11.37
CA ARG A 128 -0.31 2.22 11.62
C ARG A 128 -1.29 1.87 10.49
N MET A 129 -0.76 1.37 9.37
CA MET A 129 -1.57 0.78 8.31
C MET A 129 -2.31 -0.43 8.91
N GLY A 130 -3.56 -0.21 9.34
CA GLY A 130 -4.57 -1.24 9.54
C GLY A 130 -4.28 -2.30 10.60
N ALA A 131 -3.76 -1.94 11.77
CA ALA A 131 -3.78 -2.84 12.93
C ALA A 131 -4.95 -2.50 13.84
N ASN A 132 -5.94 -3.41 13.85
CA ASN A 132 -6.99 -3.51 14.85
C ASN A 132 -6.47 -3.14 16.24
N LEU A 133 -7.11 -2.15 16.88
CA LEU A 133 -7.05 -1.97 18.32
C LEU A 133 -7.98 -3.01 18.95
N LYS A 134 -7.49 -4.25 19.05
CA LYS A 134 -7.93 -5.12 20.15
C LYS A 134 -6.94 -4.93 21.29
N GLU A 135 -7.50 -4.41 22.38
CA GLU A 135 -7.13 -4.62 23.77
C GLU A 135 -5.65 -4.85 24.07
N SER A 136 -5.02 -3.90 24.77
CA SER A 136 -4.45 -4.22 26.07
C SER A 136 -3.84 -2.99 26.74
N LYS A 137 -4.32 -2.78 27.96
CA LYS A 137 -3.58 -2.27 29.13
C LYS A 137 -3.18 -0.79 29.11
N LEU A 138 -3.87 -0.03 29.96
CA LEU A 138 -3.35 0.58 31.21
C LEU A 138 -4.55 1.35 31.81
N LYS A 139 -5.15 0.81 32.87
CA LYS A 139 -5.03 1.33 34.25
C LYS A 139 -5.53 2.75 34.40
#